data_AF-A0AAN5I4G5-F1
#
_entry.id   AF-A0AAN5I4G5-F1
#
_cell.length_a   1.000
_cell.length_b   1.000
_cell.length_c   1.000
_cell.angle_alpha   90.00
_cell.angle_beta   90.00
_cell.angle_gamma   90.00
#
_symmetry.space_group_name_H-M   'P 1'
#
loop_
_entity.id
_entity.type
_entity.pdbx_description
1 polymer ?
#
loop_
_entity_poly.entity_id
_entity_poly.type
_entity_poly.pdbx_seq_one_letter_code
_entity_poly.pdbx_strand_id
1 'polypeptide(L)'
;FMIFMLLLFPFLLILTPYRFISCQLINEGNPTRVEGEANTDTLQFVQLLWRHGDRTPIRLIPTDTENKEESWPEGLGELTKVGMTQQYRLGQWIRARYGKFLGETWNKDAVYIRSSDYNRTLMSAQAALAGLFPPLQDDQFEPSIGWFATNLRAHCAPGYG
;
A
#
# COMPACT_ATOMS: atom_id res chain seq x y z
N PHE A 1 -0.88 22.79 12.08
CA PHE A 1 0.31 23.65 12.25
C PHE A 1 1.53 22.80 11.94
N MET A 2 2.38 23.34 11.07
CA MET A 2 3.55 22.74 10.41
C MET A 2 4.60 22.20 11.39
N ILE A 3 5.34 21.14 11.01
CA ILE A 3 6.82 21.02 11.09
C ILE A 3 7.26 19.76 10.33
N PHE A 4 7.93 20.00 9.20
CA PHE A 4 8.85 19.07 8.52
C PHE A 4 10.04 18.81 9.45
N MET A 5 10.45 17.55 9.64
CA MET A 5 11.75 17.24 10.25
C MET A 5 12.55 16.32 9.32
N LEU A 6 13.34 16.97 8.46
CA LEU A 6 14.49 16.38 7.77
C LEU A 6 15.53 16.00 8.83
N LEU A 7 15.85 14.71 8.92
CA LEU A 7 17.04 14.26 9.65
C LEU A 7 18.25 14.29 8.70
N LEU A 8 19.19 15.15 9.06
CA LEU A 8 20.54 15.28 8.50
C LEU A 8 21.35 14.00 8.76
N PHE A 9 21.83 13.37 7.69
CA PHE A 9 22.95 12.43 7.74
C PHE A 9 24.16 13.14 7.09
N PRO A 10 25.20 13.51 7.86
CA PRO A 10 26.41 14.05 7.26
C PRO A 10 27.38 12.89 7.03
N PHE A 11 27.58 12.42 5.80
CA PHE A 11 28.84 11.77 5.44
C PHE A 11 29.06 11.76 3.92
N LEU A 12 30.05 12.57 3.51
CA LEU A 12 30.93 12.39 2.35
C LEU A 12 30.29 12.34 0.94
N LEU A 13 30.25 13.52 0.31
CA LEU A 13 30.19 13.70 -1.15
C LEU A 13 31.40 13.01 -1.81
N ILE A 14 31.24 11.74 -2.19
CA ILE A 14 32.07 11.11 -3.20
C ILE A 14 31.36 11.29 -4.54
N LEU A 15 32.01 12.05 -5.41
CA LEU A 15 31.68 12.30 -6.80
C LEU A 15 31.58 10.98 -7.58
N THR A 16 30.40 10.39 -7.63
CA THR A 16 30.05 9.43 -8.69
C THR A 16 29.13 10.14 -9.67
N PRO A 17 29.34 10.00 -10.99
CA PRO A 17 28.54 10.72 -11.96
C PRO A 17 27.12 10.15 -11.92
N TYR A 18 26.19 10.99 -11.46
CA TYR A 18 24.78 10.99 -11.85
C TYR A 18 24.06 9.64 -11.84
N ARG A 19 23.74 9.12 -10.64
CA ARG A 19 22.48 8.37 -10.50
C ARG A 19 21.37 9.38 -10.29
N PHE A 20 20.79 9.86 -11.40
CA PHE A 20 19.52 10.57 -11.37
C PHE A 20 18.49 9.66 -10.69
N ILE A 21 18.13 9.94 -9.44
CA ILE A 21 16.91 9.39 -8.84
C ILE A 21 15.77 10.14 -9.54
N SER A 22 15.29 9.58 -10.65
CA SER A 22 14.06 10.06 -11.28
C SER A 22 12.91 9.76 -10.32
N CYS A 23 12.43 10.79 -9.61
CA CYS A 23 11.19 10.70 -8.85
C CYS A 23 10.05 11.02 -9.81
N GLN A 24 9.47 9.99 -10.43
CA GLN A 24 8.28 10.17 -11.24
C GLN A 24 7.06 10.17 -10.32
N LEU A 25 6.56 11.35 -10.00
CA LEU A 25 5.27 11.50 -9.33
C LEU A 25 4.17 11.07 -10.29
N ILE A 26 3.62 9.87 -10.06
CA ILE A 26 2.41 9.40 -10.74
C ILE A 26 1.21 10.11 -10.10
N ASN A 27 1.12 11.44 -10.22
CA ASN A 27 -0.09 12.29 -10.02
C ASN A 27 0.21 13.80 -9.99
N GLU A 28 1.10 14.32 -10.85
CA GLU A 28 1.12 15.77 -11.09
C GLU A 28 0.01 16.16 -12.08
N GLY A 29 -1.22 16.29 -11.57
CA GLY A 29 -2.28 17.05 -12.24
C GLY A 29 -3.17 16.34 -13.27
N ASN A 30 -2.89 15.08 -13.63
CA ASN A 30 -3.80 14.28 -14.47
C ASN A 30 -3.97 12.86 -13.91
N PRO A 31 -5.15 12.48 -13.38
CA PRO A 31 -5.38 11.19 -12.69
C PRO A 31 -5.39 9.98 -13.65
N THR A 32 -4.93 10.14 -14.88
CA THR A 32 -4.84 9.04 -15.84
C THR A 32 -3.88 7.98 -15.32
N ARG A 33 -4.41 6.76 -15.13
CA ARG A 33 -3.61 5.56 -14.87
C ARG A 33 -2.47 5.50 -15.87
N VAL A 34 -1.24 5.33 -15.37
CA VAL A 34 -0.13 4.95 -16.26
C VAL A 34 -0.34 3.48 -16.57
N GLU A 35 -0.77 3.22 -17.79
CA GLU A 35 -0.94 1.87 -18.31
C GLU A 35 0.40 1.31 -18.79
N GLY A 36 0.50 -0.02 -18.78
CA GLY A 36 1.68 -0.75 -19.22
C GLY A 36 2.74 -1.01 -18.14
N GLU A 37 3.67 -1.89 -18.53
CA GLU A 37 4.82 -2.29 -17.73
C GLU A 37 5.83 -1.14 -17.58
N ALA A 38 6.49 -1.04 -16.43
CA ALA A 38 7.61 -0.14 -16.25
C ALA A 38 8.84 -0.66 -17.00
N ASN A 39 9.65 0.26 -17.53
CA ASN A 39 10.98 -0.10 -18.02
C ASN A 39 11.87 -0.50 -16.82
N THR A 40 12.29 -1.75 -16.79
CA THR A 40 13.08 -2.31 -15.70
C THR A 40 14.59 -2.25 -15.91
N ASP A 41 15.08 -1.83 -17.08
CA ASP A 41 16.51 -1.80 -17.41
C ASP A 41 17.28 -0.77 -16.58
N THR A 42 16.59 0.31 -16.19
CA THR A 42 17.15 1.42 -15.41
C THR A 42 16.50 1.58 -14.04
N LEU A 43 15.44 0.82 -13.74
CA LEU A 43 14.71 0.93 -12.50
C LEU A 43 15.53 0.32 -11.35
N GLN A 44 15.79 1.12 -10.31
CA GLN A 44 16.60 0.69 -9.17
C GLN A 44 15.78 0.59 -7.87
N PHE A 45 14.72 1.37 -7.75
CA PHE A 45 13.93 1.46 -6.53
C PHE A 45 12.53 2.02 -6.83
N VAL A 46 11.53 1.54 -6.09
CA VAL A 46 10.15 2.03 -6.16
C VAL A 46 9.67 2.29 -4.74
N GLN A 47 9.13 3.49 -4.50
CA GLN A 47 8.42 3.82 -3.26
C GLN A 47 6.97 4.16 -3.60
N LEU A 48 6.05 3.48 -2.93
CA LEU A 48 4.61 3.68 -3.11
C LEU A 48 4.02 4.13 -1.77
N LEU A 49 3.23 5.20 -1.81
CA LEU A 49 2.39 5.64 -0.71
C LEU A 49 0.95 5.68 -1.21
N TRP A 50 0.05 4.96 -0.54
CA TRP A 50 -1.35 4.92 -0.91
C TRP A 50 -2.25 5.01 0.33
N ARG A 51 -3.49 5.47 0.09
CA ARG A 51 -4.52 5.53 1.12
C ARG A 51 -5.20 4.17 1.23
N HIS A 52 -5.76 3.89 2.42
CA HIS A 52 -6.71 2.80 2.60
C HIS A 52 -7.86 2.85 1.58
N GLY A 53 -8.51 1.71 1.33
CA GLY A 53 -9.69 1.63 0.46
C GLY A 53 -10.93 2.29 1.08
N ASP A 54 -12.05 2.18 0.38
CA ASP A 54 -13.36 2.58 0.90
C ASP A 54 -13.63 2.03 2.31
N ARG A 55 -14.21 2.87 3.15
CA ARG A 55 -14.45 2.59 4.57
C ARG A 55 -15.75 3.22 5.03
N THR A 56 -16.30 2.70 6.11
CA THR A 56 -17.44 3.29 6.81
C THR A 56 -17.04 4.65 7.44
N PRO A 57 -18.02 5.51 7.79
CA PRO A 57 -17.77 6.77 8.49
C PRO A 57 -17.04 6.53 9.81
N ILE A 58 -16.11 7.42 10.20
CA ILE A 58 -15.45 7.35 11.53
C ILE A 58 -16.36 7.94 12.61
N ARG A 59 -17.21 8.89 12.23
CA ARG A 59 -18.18 9.55 13.10
C ARG A 59 -19.46 9.75 12.31
N LEU A 60 -20.59 9.58 12.98
CA LEU A 60 -21.91 9.88 12.44
C LEU A 60 -22.18 11.38 12.53
N ILE A 61 -23.03 11.87 11.65
CA ILE A 61 -23.45 13.27 11.66
C ILE A 61 -24.54 13.41 12.72
N PRO A 62 -24.38 14.26 13.76
CA PRO A 62 -25.34 14.29 14.87
C PRO A 62 -26.79 14.61 14.49
N THR A 63 -27.00 15.34 13.39
CA THR A 63 -28.33 15.72 12.89
C THR A 63 -28.98 14.65 12.01
N ASP A 64 -28.25 13.60 11.62
CA ASP A 64 -28.76 12.51 10.80
C ASP A 64 -29.27 11.39 11.71
N THR A 65 -30.55 11.45 12.08
CA THR A 65 -31.16 10.51 13.04
C THR A 65 -31.41 9.12 12.47
N GLU A 66 -31.40 8.98 11.14
CA GLU A 66 -31.65 7.73 10.43
C GLU A 66 -30.37 6.90 10.26
N ASN A 67 -29.21 7.56 10.18
CA ASN A 67 -27.92 6.91 10.06
C ASN A 67 -27.35 6.55 11.43
N LYS A 68 -27.44 5.28 11.79
CA LYS A 68 -26.98 4.76 13.08
C LYS A 68 -25.78 3.85 12.89
N GLU A 69 -25.04 3.58 13.97
CA GLU A 69 -23.87 2.70 13.91
C GLU A 69 -24.26 1.30 13.45
N GLU A 70 -25.44 0.82 13.84
CA GLU A 70 -25.98 -0.48 13.42
C GLU A 70 -26.26 -0.56 11.91
N SER A 71 -26.35 0.58 11.21
CA SER A 71 -26.45 0.63 9.76
C SER A 71 -25.14 0.26 9.05
N TRP A 72 -24.02 0.20 9.79
CA TRP A 72 -22.68 -0.13 9.31
C TRP A 72 -22.25 -1.47 9.91
N PRO A 73 -22.54 -2.61 9.24
CA PRO A 73 -22.27 -3.93 9.81
C PRO A 73 -20.77 -4.21 10.05
N GLU A 74 -19.89 -3.52 9.33
CA GLU A 74 -18.44 -3.56 9.57
C GLU A 74 -18.00 -2.77 10.81
N GLY A 75 -18.84 -1.89 11.36
CA GLY A 75 -18.50 -0.92 12.40
C GLY A 75 -17.98 0.40 11.84
N LEU A 76 -17.88 1.44 12.68
CA LEU A 76 -17.42 2.78 12.26
C LEU A 76 -15.90 2.83 12.00
N GLY A 77 -15.51 3.50 10.92
CA GLY A 77 -14.12 3.71 10.53
C GLY A 77 -13.43 2.48 9.95
N GLU A 78 -14.16 1.40 9.71
CA GLU A 78 -13.70 0.11 9.25
C GLU A 78 -13.75 -0.04 7.73
N LEU A 79 -12.86 -0.89 7.19
CA LEU A 79 -12.74 -1.11 5.75
C LEU A 79 -13.92 -1.92 5.22
N THR A 80 -14.55 -1.45 4.14
CA THR A 80 -15.65 -2.18 3.50
C THR A 80 -15.13 -3.24 2.54
N LYS A 81 -15.99 -4.17 2.12
CA LYS A 81 -15.69 -5.13 1.03
C LYS A 81 -15.35 -4.43 -0.30
N VAL A 82 -15.94 -3.26 -0.55
CA VAL A 82 -15.60 -2.41 -1.68
C VAL A 82 -14.15 -1.93 -1.54
N GLY A 83 -13.77 -1.46 -0.35
CA GLY A 83 -12.40 -1.04 -0.05
C GLY A 83 -11.37 -2.16 -0.21
N MET A 84 -11.68 -3.38 0.25
CA MET A 84 -10.83 -4.55 0.03
C MET A 84 -10.61 -4.82 -1.47
N THR A 85 -11.68 -4.78 -2.26
CA THR A 85 -11.62 -4.99 -3.72
C THR A 85 -10.80 -3.91 -4.42
N GLN A 86 -10.93 -2.65 -4.00
CA GLN A 86 -10.12 -1.55 -4.54
C GLN A 86 -8.62 -1.78 -4.30
N GLN A 87 -8.26 -2.22 -3.10
CA GLN A 87 -6.87 -2.48 -2.72
C GLN A 87 -6.31 -3.72 -3.44
N TYR A 88 -7.10 -4.78 -3.57
CA TYR A 88 -6.73 -5.94 -4.39
C TYR A 88 -6.42 -5.53 -5.84
N ARG A 89 -7.28 -4.72 -6.46
CA ARG A 89 -7.05 -4.19 -7.82
C ARG A 89 -5.85 -3.26 -7.90
N LEU A 90 -5.57 -2.49 -6.84
CA LEU A 90 -4.33 -1.71 -6.74
C LEU A 90 -3.11 -2.63 -6.77
N GLY A 91 -3.14 -3.72 -5.99
CA GLY A 91 -2.11 -4.77 -6.02
C GLY A 91 -1.88 -5.34 -7.41
N GLN A 92 -2.96 -5.70 -8.12
CA GLN A 92 -2.89 -6.20 -9.49
C GLN A 92 -2.28 -5.17 -10.45
N TRP A 93 -2.61 -3.88 -10.29
CA TRP A 93 -2.01 -2.83 -11.10
C TRP A 93 -0.51 -2.67 -10.81
N ILE A 94 -0.09 -2.70 -9.54
CA ILE A 94 1.32 -2.68 -9.15
C ILE A 94 2.05 -3.89 -9.74
N ARG A 95 1.43 -5.08 -9.72
CA ARG A 95 1.96 -6.31 -10.31
C ARG A 95 2.14 -6.18 -11.82
N ALA A 96 1.13 -5.70 -12.53
CA ALA A 96 1.20 -5.48 -13.96
C ALA A 96 2.30 -4.48 -14.33
N ARG A 97 2.52 -3.46 -13.51
CA ARG A 97 3.52 -2.42 -13.76
C ARG A 97 4.94 -2.87 -13.43
N TYR A 98 5.15 -3.48 -12.27
CA TYR A 98 6.48 -3.75 -11.71
C TYR A 98 6.81 -5.24 -11.58
N GLY A 99 5.99 -6.15 -12.11
CA GLY A 99 6.19 -7.60 -11.96
C GLY A 99 7.56 -8.09 -12.42
N LYS A 100 8.09 -7.54 -13.53
CA LYS A 100 9.45 -7.84 -14.02
C LYS A 100 10.55 -7.40 -13.05
N PHE A 101 10.33 -6.32 -12.31
CA PHE A 101 11.27 -5.80 -11.32
C PHE A 101 11.18 -6.57 -9.99
N LEU A 102 9.97 -6.99 -9.61
CA LEU A 102 9.71 -7.70 -8.35
C LEU A 102 10.03 -9.20 -8.41
N GLY A 103 10.06 -9.80 -9.61
CA GLY A 103 10.19 -11.25 -9.78
C GLY A 103 8.86 -11.99 -9.66
N GLU A 104 8.86 -13.31 -9.77
CA GLU A 104 7.63 -14.12 -9.75
C GLU A 104 7.13 -14.42 -8.34
N THR A 105 8.05 -14.67 -7.41
CA THR A 105 7.76 -15.08 -6.03
C THR A 105 7.97 -13.95 -5.04
N TRP A 106 7.43 -14.12 -3.84
CA TRP A 106 7.67 -13.20 -2.73
C TRP A 106 9.12 -13.27 -2.23
N ASN A 107 9.76 -12.10 -2.10
CA ASN A 107 11.08 -11.97 -1.51
C ASN A 107 11.07 -10.94 -0.38
N LYS A 108 11.20 -11.44 0.86
CA LYS A 108 11.20 -10.63 2.10
C LYS A 108 12.35 -9.62 2.18
N ASP A 109 13.44 -9.83 1.45
CA ASP A 109 14.63 -8.97 1.48
C ASP A 109 14.56 -7.89 0.38
N ALA A 110 13.68 -8.06 -0.62
CA ALA A 110 13.45 -7.09 -1.68
C ALA A 110 12.21 -6.21 -1.43
N VAL A 111 11.22 -6.70 -0.69
CA VAL A 111 9.94 -6.01 -0.46
C VAL A 111 9.74 -5.69 1.00
N TYR A 112 9.55 -4.40 1.29
CA TYR A 112 9.23 -3.90 2.63
C TYR A 112 7.88 -3.19 2.64
N ILE A 113 6.98 -3.63 3.52
CA ILE A 113 5.64 -3.04 3.68
C ILE A 113 5.45 -2.51 5.10
N ARG A 114 5.02 -1.26 5.19
CA ARG A 114 4.70 -0.57 6.44
C ARG A 114 3.32 0.07 6.35
N SER A 115 2.56 -0.03 7.43
CA SER A 115 1.23 0.56 7.56
C SER A 115 1.10 1.33 8.87
N SER A 116 0.15 2.28 8.93
CA SER A 116 -0.30 2.81 10.22
C SER A 116 -1.09 1.76 10.98
N ASP A 117 -1.14 1.90 12.30
CA ASP A 117 -1.81 0.97 13.19
C ASP A 117 -3.33 1.23 13.29
N TYR A 118 -4.02 1.08 12.17
CA TYR A 118 -5.48 1.03 12.09
C TYR A 118 -5.91 -0.20 11.29
N ASN A 119 -6.99 -0.86 11.71
CA ASN A 119 -7.56 -2.02 11.01
C ASN A 119 -7.70 -1.75 9.51
N ARG A 120 -8.34 -0.65 9.13
CA ARG A 120 -8.53 -0.27 7.73
C ARG A 120 -7.25 -0.16 6.91
N THR A 121 -6.13 0.28 7.49
CA THR A 121 -4.85 0.42 6.78
C THR A 121 -4.08 -0.89 6.75
N LEU A 122 -4.19 -1.72 7.79
CA LEU A 122 -3.60 -3.06 7.80
C LEU A 122 -4.31 -3.99 6.80
N MET A 123 -5.64 -4.02 6.85
CA MET A 123 -6.46 -4.81 5.91
C MET A 123 -6.29 -4.34 4.46
N SER A 124 -6.16 -3.03 4.24
CA SER A 124 -5.87 -2.50 2.90
C SER A 124 -4.53 -3.00 2.36
N ALA A 125 -3.48 -2.99 3.20
CA ALA A 125 -2.17 -3.49 2.81
C ALA A 125 -2.20 -5.01 2.52
N GLN A 126 -2.91 -5.79 3.33
CA GLN A 126 -3.09 -7.23 3.10
C GLN A 126 -3.84 -7.52 1.79
N ALA A 127 -4.93 -6.80 1.51
CA ALA A 127 -5.69 -6.94 0.27
C ALA A 127 -4.84 -6.55 -0.96
N ALA A 128 -4.06 -5.48 -0.87
CA ALA A 128 -3.14 -5.09 -1.93
C ALA A 128 -2.03 -6.14 -2.15
N LEU A 129 -1.48 -6.70 -1.08
CA LEU A 129 -0.48 -7.78 -1.17
C LEU A 129 -1.06 -9.04 -1.83
N ALA A 130 -2.31 -9.40 -1.53
CA ALA A 130 -2.97 -10.53 -2.17
C ALA A 130 -3.14 -10.35 -3.69
N GLY A 131 -3.33 -9.11 -4.16
CA GLY A 131 -3.37 -8.81 -5.60
C GLY A 131 -1.99 -8.65 -6.24
N LEU A 132 -0.97 -8.28 -5.46
CA LEU A 132 0.39 -8.06 -5.91
C LEU A 132 1.18 -9.37 -6.06
N PHE A 133 1.01 -10.29 -5.10
CA PHE A 133 1.67 -11.58 -5.06
C PHE A 133 0.61 -12.69 -4.99
N PRO A 134 0.05 -13.12 -6.13
CA PRO A 134 -0.74 -14.34 -6.16
C PRO A 134 0.20 -15.53 -5.82
N PRO A 135 -0.22 -16.48 -4.98
CA PRO A 135 0.65 -17.60 -4.62
C PRO A 135 0.94 -18.49 -5.83
N LEU A 136 2.20 -18.88 -5.97
CA LEU A 136 2.59 -20.02 -6.79
C LEU A 136 2.45 -21.31 -5.98
N GLN A 137 2.43 -22.47 -6.64
CA GLN A 137 2.13 -23.77 -6.00
C GLN A 137 3.05 -24.06 -4.80
N ASP A 138 4.32 -23.66 -4.87
CA ASP A 138 5.31 -23.86 -3.81
C ASP A 138 5.20 -22.84 -2.65
N ASP A 139 4.52 -21.71 -2.87
CA ASP A 139 4.30 -20.66 -1.84
C ASP A 139 3.02 -20.92 -1.02
N GLN A 140 2.20 -21.88 -1.42
CA GLN A 140 0.94 -22.21 -0.76
C GLN A 140 1.17 -23.09 0.47
N PHE A 141 0.81 -22.57 1.65
CA PHE A 141 0.74 -23.38 2.86
C PHE A 141 -0.52 -24.27 2.92
N GLU A 142 -1.56 -23.88 2.18
CA GLU A 142 -2.83 -24.59 2.03
C GLU A 142 -3.31 -24.45 0.57
N PRO A 143 -3.36 -25.54 -0.21
CA PRO A 143 -3.64 -25.47 -1.66
C PRO A 143 -4.99 -24.86 -2.02
N SER A 144 -5.98 -24.94 -1.12
CA SER A 144 -7.32 -24.36 -1.34
C SER A 144 -7.37 -22.85 -1.14
N ILE A 145 -6.30 -22.24 -0.60
CA ILE A 145 -6.24 -20.81 -0.29
C ILE A 145 -5.34 -20.11 -1.31
N GLY A 146 -5.96 -19.24 -2.13
CA GLY A 146 -5.27 -18.36 -3.09
C GLY A 146 -4.53 -17.18 -2.43
N TRP A 147 -3.92 -17.40 -1.26
CA TRP A 147 -3.23 -16.40 -0.46
C TRP A 147 -2.15 -17.06 0.43
N PHE A 148 -1.08 -16.31 0.74
CA PHE A 148 -0.05 -16.73 1.69
C PHE A 148 0.31 -15.59 2.66
N ALA A 149 0.84 -15.95 3.83
CA ALA A 149 1.20 -14.98 4.85
C ALA A 149 2.46 -14.17 4.46
N THR A 150 2.34 -12.84 4.49
CA THR A 150 3.42 -11.89 4.21
C THR A 150 3.73 -11.01 5.41
N ASN A 151 4.97 -10.54 5.51
CA ASN A 151 5.38 -9.63 6.57
C ASN A 151 4.79 -8.23 6.35
N LEU A 152 3.89 -7.81 7.24
CA LEU A 152 3.32 -6.46 7.28
C LEU A 152 3.68 -5.81 8.62
N ARG A 153 4.42 -4.69 8.59
CA ARG A 153 4.75 -3.96 9.82
C ARG A 153 3.74 -2.86 10.09
N ALA A 154 3.08 -2.93 11.24
CA ALA A 154 2.28 -1.82 11.77
C ALA A 154 3.18 -0.87 12.57
N HIS A 155 2.88 0.43 12.52
CA HIS A 155 3.51 1.40 13.41
C HIS A 155 2.44 2.35 13.93
N CYS A 156 2.35 2.46 15.25
CA CYS A 156 1.51 3.46 15.90
C CYS A 156 2.30 4.78 15.98
N ALA A 157 1.71 5.90 15.56
CA ALA A 157 2.33 7.19 15.85
C ALA A 157 2.15 7.44 17.36
N PRO A 158 3.21 7.74 18.12
CA PRO A 158 3.03 8.09 19.53
C PRO A 158 2.15 9.35 19.61
N GLY A 159 0.98 9.26 20.25
CA GLY A 159 0.25 10.45 20.72
C GLY A 159 -1.23 10.63 20.40
N TYR A 160 -1.99 9.61 19.98
CA TYR A 160 -3.46 9.74 19.89
C TYR A 160 -4.16 8.46 20.36
N GLY A 161 -4.17 8.28 21.69
CA GLY A 161 -5.10 7.39 22.39
C GLY A 161 -6.21 8.21 23.03
#